data_AF-A0A351Z5S8-F1
#
_entry.id   AF-A0A351Z5S8-F1
#
_cell.length_a   1.000
_cell.length_b   1.000
_cell.length_c   1.000
_cell.angle_alpha   90.00
_cell.angle_beta   90.00
_cell.angle_gamma   90.00
#
_symmetry.space_group_name_H-M   'P 1'
#
loop_
_entity.id
_entity.type
_entity.pdbx_description
1 polymer ?
#
loop_
_entity_poly.entity_id
_entity_poly.type
_entity_poly.pdbx_seq_one_letter_code
_entity_poly.pdbx_strand_id
1 'polypeptide(L)'
;MIDIAADIFRAVITGGIFLYLRSIRGKEPPHLRNVWIFFIIGFGLLFLGGLLNIADNFPTLTRYLAFGRHHYADFLEQVIGYVFGFLFLGIGFWQWIPAILALRAQEVALRKSEEELKRQVAELTAERSKLKAIIECELGYAAKDDAGRQAGEKNLP
;
A
#
# COMPACT_ATOMS: atom_id res chain seq x y z
N MET A 1 31.78 28.17 -0.14
CA MET A 1 30.84 28.10 -1.30
C MET A 1 30.31 26.69 -1.50
N ILE A 2 31.17 25.66 -1.48
CA ILE A 2 30.72 24.25 -1.58
C ILE A 2 29.83 23.85 -0.39
N ASP A 3 30.13 24.31 0.84
CA ASP A 3 29.30 23.99 2.02
C ASP A 3 27.86 24.47 1.87
N ILE A 4 27.67 25.72 1.48
CA ILE A 4 26.33 26.30 1.25
C ILE A 4 25.59 25.56 0.13
N ALA A 5 26.30 25.18 -0.94
CA ALA A 5 25.71 24.40 -2.02
C ALA A 5 25.27 22.99 -1.56
N ALA A 6 26.07 22.33 -0.71
CA ALA A 6 25.73 21.04 -0.12
C ALA A 6 24.51 21.15 0.81
N ASP A 7 24.40 22.24 1.57
CA ASP A 7 23.27 22.50 2.47
C ASP A 7 21.97 22.74 1.72
N ILE A 8 22.01 23.54 0.66
CA ILE A 8 20.87 23.77 -0.22
C ILE A 8 20.44 22.45 -0.87
N PHE A 9 21.40 21.67 -1.40
CA PHE A 9 21.12 20.40 -2.04
C PHE A 9 20.46 19.40 -1.07
N ARG A 10 20.98 19.29 0.16
CA ARG A 10 20.42 18.46 1.24
C ARG A 10 19.00 18.90 1.59
N ALA A 11 18.74 20.19 1.74
CA ALA A 11 17.41 20.71 2.04
C ALA A 11 16.41 20.43 0.91
N VAL A 12 16.82 20.59 -0.36
CA VAL A 12 16.00 20.31 -1.54
C VAL A 12 15.65 18.82 -1.62
N ILE A 13 16.62 17.92 -1.44
CA ILE A 13 16.36 16.47 -1.43
C ILE A 13 15.39 16.12 -0.30
N THR A 14 15.68 16.58 0.91
CA THR A 14 14.88 16.26 2.10
C THR A 14 13.45 16.80 1.97
N GLY A 15 13.30 18.02 1.46
CA GLY A 15 12.00 18.63 1.16
C GLY A 15 11.25 17.90 0.04
N GLY A 16 11.94 17.51 -1.03
CA GLY A 16 11.38 16.71 -2.12
C GLY A 16 10.86 15.35 -1.62
N ILE A 17 11.64 14.66 -0.80
CA ILE A 17 11.22 13.42 -0.15
C ILE A 17 10.02 13.70 0.76
N PHE A 18 10.07 14.70 1.64
CA PHE A 18 8.95 15.05 2.51
C PHE A 18 7.64 15.33 1.76
N LEU A 19 7.69 16.08 0.65
CA LEU A 19 6.53 16.37 -0.18
C LEU A 19 6.00 15.12 -0.90
N TYR A 20 6.89 14.31 -1.45
CA TYR A 20 6.55 13.04 -2.08
C TYR A 20 5.83 12.12 -1.08
N LEU A 21 6.42 11.99 0.10
CA LEU A 21 5.89 11.19 1.19
C LEU A 21 4.51 11.70 1.65
N ARG A 22 4.34 13.02 1.77
CA ARG A 22 3.05 13.64 2.10
C ARG A 22 1.98 13.41 1.03
N SER A 23 2.36 13.34 -0.24
CA SER A 23 1.45 13.06 -1.37
C SER A 23 0.87 11.64 -1.32
N ILE A 24 1.60 10.68 -0.73
CA ILE A 24 1.19 9.26 -0.69
C ILE A 24 0.30 8.93 0.53
N ARG A 25 0.26 9.81 1.55
CA ARG A 25 -0.43 9.66 2.85
C ARG A 25 -1.94 9.28 2.81
N GLY A 26 -2.58 9.19 1.65
CA GLY A 26 -3.98 8.80 1.48
C GLY A 26 -4.24 7.42 0.87
N LYS A 27 -3.21 6.70 0.39
CA LYS A 27 -3.37 5.45 -0.37
C LYS A 27 -3.05 4.18 0.43
N GLU A 28 -2.80 4.32 1.72
CA GLU A 28 -2.16 3.26 2.50
C GLU A 28 -3.14 2.46 3.36
N PRO A 29 -2.85 1.16 3.54
CA PRO A 29 -3.59 0.33 4.48
C PRO A 29 -3.54 0.92 5.90
N PRO A 30 -4.60 0.76 6.70
CA PRO A 30 -4.68 1.32 8.05
C PRO A 30 -3.51 0.91 8.98
N HIS A 31 -2.88 -0.25 8.73
CA HIS A 31 -1.76 -0.74 9.56
C HIS A 31 -0.43 -0.01 9.28
N LEU A 32 -0.23 0.52 8.06
CA LEU A 32 0.97 1.26 7.65
C LEU A 32 0.89 2.73 8.04
N ARG A 33 -0.32 3.27 8.22
CA ARG A 33 -0.57 4.68 8.52
C ARG A 33 0.14 5.15 9.79
N ASN A 34 0.18 4.31 10.82
CA ASN A 34 0.84 4.64 12.09
C ASN A 34 2.36 4.67 11.95
N VAL A 35 2.93 3.77 11.16
CA VAL A 35 4.38 3.75 10.88
C VAL A 35 4.77 4.98 10.06
N TRP A 36 3.90 5.36 9.12
CA TRP A 36 4.09 6.50 8.27
C TRP A 36 4.18 7.84 9.00
N ILE A 37 3.49 7.99 10.12
CA ILE A 37 3.61 9.24 10.87
C ILE A 37 5.06 9.47 11.33
N PHE A 38 5.82 8.42 11.63
CA PHE A 38 7.23 8.52 12.02
C PHE A 38 8.13 8.96 10.87
N PHE A 39 7.88 8.51 9.64
CA PHE A 39 8.60 9.00 8.47
C PHE A 39 8.27 10.47 8.19
N ILE A 40 7.00 10.86 8.30
CA ILE A 40 6.58 12.26 8.09
C ILE A 40 7.23 13.18 9.14
N ILE A 41 7.21 12.76 10.40
CA ILE A 41 7.84 13.51 11.50
C ILE A 41 9.36 13.56 11.29
N GLY A 42 10.00 12.42 11.00
CA GLY A 42 11.45 12.34 10.78
C GLY A 42 11.93 13.22 9.61
N PHE A 43 11.32 13.09 8.44
CA PHE A 43 11.64 13.95 7.28
C PHE A 43 11.23 15.41 7.50
N GLY A 44 10.16 15.68 8.25
CA GLY A 44 9.76 17.03 8.63
C GLY A 44 10.79 17.70 9.53
N LEU A 45 11.33 16.99 10.51
CA LEU A 45 12.40 17.47 11.40
C LEU A 45 13.70 17.69 10.63
N LEU A 46 14.10 16.76 9.76
CA LEU A 46 15.28 16.93 8.91
C LEU A 46 15.16 18.13 7.97
N PHE A 47 13.96 18.34 7.40
CA PHE A 47 13.69 19.49 6.56
C PHE A 47 13.74 20.79 7.37
N LEU A 48 13.16 20.80 8.57
CA LEU A 48 13.21 21.95 9.47
C LEU A 48 14.66 22.29 9.85
N GLY A 49 15.48 21.29 10.19
CA GLY A 49 16.91 21.47 10.47
C GLY A 49 17.67 22.05 9.27
N GLY A 50 17.43 21.52 8.07
CA GLY A 50 18.01 22.07 6.84
C GLY A 50 17.55 23.50 6.52
N LEU A 51 16.32 23.85 6.88
CA LEU A 51 15.79 25.20 6.69
C LEU A 51 16.43 26.19 7.68
N LEU A 52 16.67 25.78 8.92
CA LEU A 52 17.37 26.57 9.94
C LEU A 52 18.82 26.84 9.52
N ASN A 53 19.54 25.81 9.04
CA ASN A 53 20.89 25.97 8.53
C ASN A 53 20.98 26.99 7.37
N ILE A 54 20.01 26.94 6.45
CA ILE A 54 19.93 27.93 5.36
C ILE A 54 19.59 29.32 5.92
N ALA A 55 18.69 29.42 6.90
CA ALA A 55 18.28 30.68 7.50
C ALA A 55 19.44 31.43 8.18
N ASP A 56 20.37 30.71 8.80
CA ASP A 56 21.56 31.31 9.43
C ASP A 56 22.57 31.86 8.41
N ASN A 57 22.57 31.35 7.17
CA ASN A 57 23.38 31.88 6.08
C ASN A 57 22.85 33.19 5.45
N PHE A 58 21.61 33.61 5.78
CA PHE A 58 21.01 34.84 5.25
C PHE A 58 20.83 35.90 6.34
N PRO A 59 21.65 36.99 6.33
CA PRO A 59 21.63 38.04 7.36
C PRO A 59 20.25 38.70 7.58
N THR A 60 19.40 38.70 6.55
CA THR A 60 18.04 39.26 6.58
C THR A 60 17.06 38.39 7.39
N LEU A 61 17.26 37.07 7.41
CA LEU A 61 16.43 36.11 8.15
C LEU A 61 16.91 35.95 9.60
N THR A 62 18.22 36.04 9.84
CA THR A 62 18.82 36.02 11.19
C THR A 62 18.25 37.12 12.10
N ARG A 63 17.82 38.26 11.51
CA ARG A 63 17.18 39.36 12.26
C ARG A 63 15.77 39.04 12.74
N TYR A 64 15.04 38.19 12.01
CA TYR A 64 13.70 37.72 12.40
C TYR A 64 13.78 36.49 13.31
N LEU A 65 14.76 35.61 13.11
CA LEU A 65 15.13 34.53 14.02
C LEU A 65 16.12 35.06 15.08
N ALA A 66 15.73 36.11 15.80
CA ALA A 66 16.52 36.70 16.90
C ALA A 66 16.65 35.75 18.13
N PHE A 67 17.08 34.51 17.92
CA PHE A 67 17.57 33.62 18.95
C PHE A 67 18.95 34.14 19.38
N GLY A 68 18.97 34.78 20.55
CA GLY A 68 20.21 35.31 21.12
C GLY A 68 21.29 34.23 21.25
N ARG A 69 22.49 34.54 20.74
CA ARG A 69 23.71 33.71 20.70
C ARG A 69 23.57 32.45 19.83
N HIS A 70 24.37 32.42 18.76
CA HIS A 70 24.62 31.32 17.82
C HIS A 70 24.40 29.87 18.33
N HIS A 71 24.71 29.59 19.59
CA HIS A 71 24.60 28.24 20.15
C HIS A 71 23.18 27.64 20.16
N TYR A 72 22.13 28.44 20.30
CA TYR A 72 20.77 27.88 20.35
C TYR A 72 20.26 27.45 18.98
N ALA A 73 20.62 28.18 17.92
CA ALA A 73 20.25 27.83 16.54
C ALA A 73 20.97 26.54 16.10
N ASP A 74 22.29 26.47 16.33
CA ASP A 74 23.10 25.29 16.06
C ASP A 74 22.59 24.05 16.82
N PHE A 75 22.17 24.22 18.09
CA PHE A 75 21.60 23.14 18.88
C PHE A 75 20.27 22.66 18.29
N LEU A 76 19.40 23.57 17.85
CA LEU A 76 18.10 23.23 17.26
C LEU A 76 18.27 22.49 15.93
N GLU A 77 19.20 22.93 15.10
CA GLU A 77 19.56 22.25 13.85
C GLU A 77 20.07 20.83 14.14
N GLN A 78 21.09 20.71 14.97
CA GLN A 78 21.83 19.46 15.11
C GLN A 78 21.09 18.44 15.96
N VAL A 79 20.46 18.87 17.05
CA VAL A 79 19.74 17.97 17.96
C VAL A 79 18.32 17.74 17.48
N ILE A 80 17.52 18.80 17.30
CA ILE A 80 16.10 18.64 16.94
C ILE A 80 15.95 18.29 15.46
N GLY A 81 16.70 18.94 14.58
CA GLY A 81 16.65 18.64 13.15
C GLY A 81 17.23 17.26 12.83
N TYR A 82 18.53 17.08 13.08
CA TYR A 82 19.23 15.85 12.66
C TYR A 82 19.05 14.68 13.62
N VAL A 83 19.40 14.81 14.90
CA VAL A 83 19.38 13.66 15.83
C VAL A 83 17.96 13.10 15.99
N PHE A 84 16.99 13.95 16.32
CA PHE A 84 15.60 13.50 16.44
C PHE A 84 15.02 13.09 15.08
N GLY A 85 15.35 13.79 13.99
CA GLY A 85 14.95 13.40 12.64
C GLY A 85 15.39 11.97 12.29
N PHE A 86 16.66 11.64 12.49
CA PHE A 86 17.19 10.29 12.25
C PHE A 86 16.65 9.26 13.24
N LEU A 87 16.42 9.62 14.50
CA LEU A 87 15.82 8.73 15.49
C LEU A 87 14.41 8.30 15.07
N PHE A 88 13.58 9.25 14.65
CA PHE A 88 12.22 8.96 14.17
C PHE A 88 12.23 8.15 12.86
N LEU A 89 13.17 8.41 11.95
CA LEU A 89 13.35 7.57 10.77
C LEU A 89 13.75 6.15 11.14
N GLY A 90 14.69 5.97 12.07
CA GLY A 90 15.13 4.66 12.55
C GLY A 90 13.97 3.85 13.14
N ILE A 91 13.15 4.48 13.98
CA ILE A 91 11.93 3.86 14.53
C ILE A 91 10.94 3.51 13.41
N GLY A 92 10.74 4.43 12.46
CA GLY A 92 9.93 4.21 11.27
C GLY A 92 10.37 2.98 10.51
N PHE A 93 11.66 2.83 10.20
CA PHE A 93 12.21 1.66 9.52
C PHE A 93 12.05 0.37 10.31
N TRP A 94 12.32 0.40 11.63
CA TRP A 94 12.20 -0.76 12.50
C TRP A 94 10.77 -1.32 12.51
N GLN A 95 9.76 -0.43 12.50
CA GLN A 95 8.36 -0.84 12.50
C GLN A 95 7.84 -1.13 11.07
N TRP A 96 8.44 -0.54 10.04
CA TRP A 96 8.03 -0.71 8.65
C TRP A 96 8.41 -2.06 8.05
N ILE A 97 9.61 -2.57 8.34
CA ILE A 97 10.09 -3.86 7.85
C ILE A 97 9.13 -5.02 8.20
N PRO A 98 8.76 -5.24 9.49
CA PRO A 98 7.82 -6.30 9.84
C PRO A 98 6.42 -6.05 9.26
N ALA A 99 5.99 -4.78 9.15
CA ALA A 99 4.71 -4.42 8.56
C ALA A 99 4.60 -4.81 7.07
N ILE A 100 5.68 -4.67 6.29
CA ILE A 100 5.72 -5.13 4.89
C ILE A 100 5.71 -6.65 4.80
N LEU A 101 6.48 -7.32 5.65
CA LEU A 101 6.52 -8.78 5.68
C LEU A 101 5.13 -9.36 5.97
N ALA A 102 4.38 -8.75 6.88
CA ALA A 102 2.99 -9.13 7.16
C ALA A 102 2.06 -8.93 5.95
N LEU A 103 2.23 -7.84 5.18
CA LEU A 103 1.45 -7.61 3.96
C LEU A 103 1.70 -8.65 2.89
N ARG A 104 2.98 -8.98 2.66
CA ARG A 104 3.38 -10.03 1.70
C ARG A 104 2.75 -11.37 2.08
N ALA A 105 2.74 -11.70 3.37
CA ALA A 105 2.13 -12.93 3.86
C ALA A 105 0.60 -12.95 3.64
N GLN A 106 -0.08 -11.83 3.86
CA GLN A 106 -1.52 -11.70 3.59
C GLN A 106 -1.85 -11.82 2.10
N GLU A 107 -1.04 -11.21 1.22
CA GLU A 107 -1.25 -11.30 -0.22
C GLU A 107 -1.11 -12.75 -0.72
N VAL A 108 -0.13 -13.49 -0.19
CA VAL A 108 0.04 -14.92 -0.50
C VAL A 108 -1.13 -15.76 0.03
N ALA A 109 -1.64 -15.46 1.23
CA ALA A 109 -2.80 -16.15 1.79
C ALA A 109 -4.08 -15.87 0.98
N LEU A 110 -4.28 -14.62 0.55
CA LEU A 110 -5.40 -14.23 -0.32
C LEU A 110 -5.36 -14.97 -1.66
N ARG A 111 -4.19 -15.03 -2.31
CA ARG A 111 -4.04 -15.78 -3.57
C ARG A 111 -4.38 -17.26 -3.42
N LYS A 112 -3.96 -17.90 -2.33
CA LYS A 112 -4.34 -19.29 -2.03
C LYS A 112 -5.85 -19.46 -1.88
N SER A 113 -6.51 -18.56 -1.16
CA SER A 113 -7.97 -18.61 -1.00
C SER A 113 -8.71 -18.38 -2.33
N GLU A 114 -8.18 -17.55 -3.22
CA GLU A 114 -8.74 -17.31 -4.55
C GLU A 114 -8.60 -18.55 -5.45
N GLU A 115 -7.46 -19.25 -5.38
CA GLU A 115 -7.25 -20.51 -6.09
C GLU A 115 -8.16 -21.63 -5.57
N GLU A 116 -8.33 -21.76 -4.25
CA GLU A 116 -9.26 -22.72 -3.65
C GLU A 116 -10.71 -22.43 -4.06
N LEU A 117 -11.12 -21.17 -4.05
CA LEU A 117 -12.46 -20.77 -4.47
C LEU A 117 -12.68 -21.06 -5.95
N LYS A 118 -11.69 -20.77 -6.81
CA LYS A 118 -11.75 -21.10 -8.25
C LYS A 118 -11.88 -22.61 -8.48
N ARG A 119 -11.20 -23.44 -7.69
CA ARG A 119 -11.33 -24.90 -7.76
C ARG A 119 -12.74 -25.36 -7.39
N GLN A 120 -13.29 -24.86 -6.28
CA GLN A 120 -14.65 -25.20 -5.86
C GLN A 120 -15.69 -24.78 -6.89
N VAL A 121 -15.55 -23.57 -7.47
CA VAL A 121 -16.44 -23.10 -8.54
C VAL A 121 -16.32 -23.99 -9.78
N ALA A 122 -15.10 -24.38 -10.18
CA ALA A 122 -14.90 -25.26 -11.32
C ALA A 122 -15.52 -26.65 -11.09
N GLU A 123 -15.38 -27.20 -9.89
CA GLU A 123 -15.96 -28.50 -9.51
C GLU A 123 -17.48 -28.47 -9.53
N LEU A 124 -18.10 -27.48 -8.87
CA LEU A 124 -19.56 -27.30 -8.89
C LEU A 124 -20.09 -27.04 -10.29
N THR A 125 -19.35 -26.32 -11.14
CA THR A 125 -19.74 -26.08 -12.52
C THR A 125 -19.70 -27.37 -13.33
N ALA A 126 -18.70 -28.22 -13.10
CA ALA A 126 -18.59 -29.54 -13.75
C ALA A 126 -19.67 -30.52 -13.28
N GLU A 127 -20.03 -30.51 -11.99
CA GLU A 127 -21.16 -31.28 -11.47
C GLU A 127 -22.48 -30.82 -12.08
N ARG A 128 -22.72 -29.50 -12.11
CA ARG A 128 -23.92 -28.93 -12.74
C ARG A 128 -24.01 -29.28 -14.22
N SER A 129 -22.90 -29.25 -14.96
CA SER A 129 -22.91 -29.61 -16.38
C SER A 129 -23.21 -31.09 -16.60
N LYS A 130 -22.65 -31.98 -15.76
CA LYS A 130 -22.94 -33.42 -15.81
C LYS A 130 -24.41 -33.68 -15.52
N LEU A 131 -24.95 -33.07 -14.46
CA LEU A 131 -26.35 -33.24 -14.08
C LEU A 131 -27.29 -32.74 -15.18
N LYS A 132 -26.96 -31.60 -15.80
CA LYS A 132 -27.71 -31.06 -16.92
C LYS A 132 -27.73 -32.01 -18.13
N ALA A 133 -26.58 -32.60 -18.47
CA ALA A 133 -26.48 -33.57 -19.55
C ALA A 133 -27.31 -34.85 -19.29
N ILE A 134 -27.34 -35.33 -18.04
CA ILE A 134 -28.18 -36.48 -17.65
C ILE A 134 -29.66 -36.15 -17.82
N ILE A 135 -30.10 -34.99 -17.32
CA ILE A 135 -31.51 -34.56 -17.41
C ILE A 135 -31.93 -34.39 -18.88
N GLU A 136 -31.10 -33.78 -19.73
CA GLU A 136 -31.39 -33.64 -21.16
C GLU A 136 -31.46 -34.99 -21.88
N CYS A 137 -30.64 -35.97 -21.46
CA CYS A 137 -30.70 -37.33 -21.99
C CYS A 137 -31.99 -38.07 -21.60
N GLU A 138 -32.39 -38.00 -20.33
CA GLU A 138 -33.64 -38.59 -19.82
C GLU A 138 -34.88 -37.98 -20.49
N LEU A 139 -34.94 -36.65 -20.61
CA LEU A 139 -36.02 -35.98 -21.33
C LEU A 139 -36.08 -36.39 -22.80
N GLY A 140 -34.93 -36.53 -23.46
CA GLY A 140 -34.85 -37.00 -24.84
C GLY A 140 -35.30 -38.46 -25.02
N TYR A 141 -35.08 -39.31 -24.01
CA TYR A 141 -35.52 -40.71 -24.02
C TYR A 141 -37.04 -40.81 -23.80
N ALA A 142 -37.58 -40.10 -22.80
CA ALA A 142 -39.01 -40.05 -22.52
C ALA A 142 -39.83 -39.55 -23.73
N ALA A 143 -39.36 -38.50 -24.41
CA ALA A 143 -40.02 -37.96 -25.60
C ALA A 143 -40.05 -38.97 -26.77
N LYS A 144 -39.03 -39.83 -26.90
CA LYS A 144 -39.00 -40.89 -27.92
C LYS A 144 -39.92 -42.05 -27.58
N ASP A 145 -40.03 -42.40 -26.30
CA ASP A 145 -40.92 -43.47 -25.82
C ASP A 145 -42.39 -43.10 -26.04
N ASP A 146 -42.78 -41.86 -25.70
CA ASP A 146 -44.15 -41.35 -25.95
C ASP A 146 -44.49 -41.32 -27.45
N ALA A 147 -43.54 -40.93 -28.31
CA ALA A 147 -43.71 -40.95 -29.76
C ALA A 147 -43.86 -42.38 -30.32
N GLY A 148 -43.12 -43.35 -29.78
CA GLY A 148 -43.23 -44.76 -30.13
C GLY A 148 -44.58 -45.36 -29.70
N ARG A 149 -45.08 -44.99 -28.52
CA ARG A 149 -46.38 -45.43 -27.99
C ARG A 149 -47.55 -44.92 -28.84
N GLN A 150 -47.53 -43.63 -29.20
CA GLN A 150 -48.56 -43.04 -30.08
C GLN A 150 -48.54 -43.61 -31.51
N ALA A 151 -47.37 -44.00 -32.02
CA ALA A 151 -47.24 -44.67 -33.31
C ALA A 151 -47.73 -46.12 -33.28
N GLY A 152 -47.58 -46.82 -32.16
CA GLY A 152 -48.14 -48.17 -31.95
C GLY A 152 -49.67 -48.16 -31.86
N GLU A 153 -50.25 -47.15 -31.21
CA GLU A 153 -51.70 -47.02 -31.03
C GLU A 153 -52.44 -46.69 -32.34
N LYS A 154 -51.79 -45.98 -33.27
CA LYS A 154 -52.33 -45.72 -34.62
C LYS A 154 -52.25 -46.91 -35.60
N ASN A 155 -51.54 -47.99 -35.23
CA ASN A 155 -51.36 -49.18 -36.07
C ASN A 155 -52.11 -50.41 -35.54
N LEU A 156 -52.95 -50.27 -34.51
CA LEU A 156 -53.92 -51.33 -34.17
C LEU A 156 -55.16 -51.19 -35.08
N PRO A 157 -55.58 -52.28 -35.75
CA PRO A 157 -56.69 -52.30 -36.72
C PRO A 157 -58.07 -52.13 -36.09
#